data_AF-A0A9D7QQD9-F1
#
_entry.id   AF-A0A9D7QQD9-F1
#
_cell.length_a   1.000
_cell.length_b   1.000
_cell.length_c   1.000
_cell.angle_alpha   90.00
_cell.angle_beta   90.00
_cell.angle_gamma   90.00
#
_symmetry.space_group_name_H-M   'P 1'
#
loop_
_entity.id
_entity.type
_entity.pdbx_description
1 polymer ?
#
loop_
_entity_poly.entity_id
_entity_poly.type
_entity_poly.pdbx_seq_one_letter_code
_entity_poly.pdbx_strand_id
1 'polypeptide(L)'
;MKLFQAGFYLLFSASSLAGPQMLKTQCYLVLWRQCCHKIFHLELHHQLVVGWMDGAVAQALQMKAVPYFYAATMPVYSSVLAYSTFVFDQNHNVMLNGDSIFGQAWYQELVIVPNPANDSTYYLFSIGVAGSNFGLMYSIIDMRMNGGFGAVTVKNVQLQSFAIVDGINAIKHGNGRDWWLIFRKSDFPTFTSNNDFYSYLITPNGIQNFSVQSIGEQNRTNAGNIKFSRNGDKMIFAVFKML
;
A
#
# COMPACT_ATOMS: atom_id res chain seq x y z
N MET A 1 -3.81 30.59 13.01
CA MET A 1 -2.66 29.71 13.30
C MET A 1 -2.96 28.96 14.58
N LYS A 2 -3.52 27.74 14.51
CA LYS A 2 -3.77 26.92 15.70
C LYS A 2 -3.05 25.58 15.52
N LEU A 3 -2.12 25.33 16.43
CA LEU A 3 -1.41 24.07 16.59
C LEU A 3 -2.42 22.96 16.88
N PHE A 4 -2.29 21.83 16.19
CA PHE A 4 -2.97 20.58 16.56
C PHE A 4 -2.04 19.80 17.49
N GLN A 5 -2.51 19.58 18.72
CA GLN A 5 -1.81 18.81 19.74
C GLN A 5 -2.32 17.36 19.69
N ALA A 6 -1.46 16.41 19.35
CA ALA A 6 -1.77 14.97 19.40
C ALA A 6 -1.51 14.44 20.82
N GLY A 7 -2.54 13.85 21.45
CA GLY A 7 -2.39 13.11 22.70
C GLY A 7 -2.01 11.66 22.43
N PHE A 8 -0.99 11.16 23.13
CA PHE A 8 -0.43 9.81 22.99
C PHE A 8 -1.01 8.87 24.06
N TYR A 9 -1.36 7.64 23.67
CA TYR A 9 -1.59 6.55 24.62
C TYR A 9 -0.73 5.34 24.21
N LEU A 10 0.16 4.93 25.11
CA LEU A 10 0.87 3.65 25.09
C LEU A 10 -0.13 2.54 25.46
N LEU A 11 -0.23 1.50 24.64
CA LEU A 11 -0.91 0.24 25.01
C LEU A 11 0.16 -0.86 25.11
N PHE A 12 0.26 -1.49 26.28
CA PHE A 12 1.19 -2.58 26.55
C PHE A 12 0.78 -3.89 25.86
N SER A 13 1.79 -4.76 25.66
CA SER A 13 1.86 -5.96 24.82
C SER A 13 0.93 -7.11 25.17
N ALA A 14 0.54 -7.90 24.16
CA ALA A 14 0.21 -9.31 24.33
C ALA A 14 1.44 -10.18 23.98
N SER A 15 1.79 -11.09 24.89
CA SER A 15 2.83 -12.11 24.73
C SER A 15 2.20 -13.47 24.44
N SER A 16 2.69 -14.21 23.46
CA SER A 16 2.47 -15.66 23.36
C SER A 16 3.76 -16.38 22.99
N LEU A 17 4.11 -17.40 23.78
CA LEU A 17 5.35 -18.17 23.73
C LEU A 17 5.29 -19.35 22.74
N ALA A 18 6.39 -19.59 22.02
CA ALA A 18 7.13 -20.86 22.01
C ALA A 18 8.47 -20.70 21.24
N GLY A 19 9.60 -20.58 21.97
CA GLY A 19 10.96 -20.59 21.38
C GLY A 19 11.93 -19.55 21.99
N PRO A 20 13.26 -19.78 21.96
CA PRO A 20 14.24 -19.06 22.79
C PRO A 20 14.65 -17.65 22.28
N GLN A 21 13.81 -16.99 21.49
CA GLN A 21 14.03 -15.62 21.00
C GLN A 21 12.73 -14.83 21.20
N MET A 22 12.70 -13.96 22.22
CA MET A 22 11.53 -13.11 22.50
C MET A 22 11.39 -12.03 21.42
N LEU A 23 10.49 -12.24 20.46
CA LEU A 23 10.08 -11.21 19.51
C LEU A 23 9.12 -10.23 20.20
N LYS A 24 9.53 -8.97 20.38
CA LYS A 24 8.63 -7.88 20.82
C LYS A 24 8.08 -7.17 19.59
N THR A 25 6.77 -7.25 19.38
CA THR A 25 6.08 -6.42 18.39
C THR A 25 5.82 -5.04 19.00
N GLN A 26 6.32 -3.97 18.36
CA GLN A 26 5.95 -2.60 18.70
C GLN A 26 4.90 -2.12 17.70
N CYS A 27 3.72 -1.74 18.20
CA CYS A 27 2.64 -1.16 17.43
C CYS A 27 2.53 0.33 17.76
N TYR A 28 2.60 1.19 16.75
CA TYR A 28 2.33 2.62 16.91
C TYR A 28 0.88 2.87 16.52
N LEU A 29 0.06 3.43 17.40
CA LEU A 29 -1.30 3.88 17.08
C LEU A 29 -1.30 5.37 16.76
N VAL A 30 -1.54 5.70 15.50
CA VAL A 30 -1.76 7.07 15.04
C VAL A 30 -3.26 7.33 15.05
N LEU A 31 -3.71 8.19 15.95
CA LEU A 31 -5.10 8.64 16.02
C LEU A 31 -5.30 9.81 15.05
N TRP A 32 -6.03 9.58 13.96
CA TRP A 32 -6.55 10.67 13.13
C TRP A 32 -7.91 11.10 13.71
N ARG A 33 -7.96 12.22 14.44
CA ARG A 33 -9.26 12.83 14.77
C ARG A 33 -9.83 13.45 13.50
N GLN A 34 -10.66 12.71 12.77
CA GLN A 34 -11.57 13.31 11.80
C GLN A 34 -12.66 14.08 12.54
N CYS A 35 -12.59 15.42 12.47
CA CYS A 35 -13.71 16.28 12.79
C CYS A 35 -14.72 16.19 11.64
N CYS A 36 -15.72 15.32 11.74
CA CYS A 36 -17.09 15.61 11.31
C CYS A 36 -18.06 14.53 11.80
N HIS A 37 -19.10 14.98 12.48
CA HIS A 37 -20.28 14.18 12.82
C HIS A 37 -20.99 13.78 11.52
N LYS A 38 -20.97 12.49 11.16
CA LYS A 38 -22.07 11.83 10.44
C LYS A 38 -21.89 10.31 10.52
N ILE A 39 -22.93 9.66 11.03
CA ILE A 39 -23.08 8.21 11.11
C ILE A 39 -23.34 7.71 9.68
N PHE A 40 -22.47 6.83 9.19
CA PHE A 40 -22.78 5.98 8.03
C PHE A 40 -22.57 4.52 8.44
N HIS A 41 -23.60 3.70 8.18
CA HIS A 41 -23.53 2.25 8.28
C HIS A 41 -22.42 1.74 7.34
N LEU A 42 -21.43 1.04 7.88
CA LEU A 42 -20.27 0.51 7.14
C LEU A 42 -20.26 -1.01 7.30
N GLU A 43 -20.54 -1.76 6.23
CA GLU A 43 -20.36 -3.22 6.19
C GLU A 43 -18.88 -3.61 5.99
N LEU A 44 -18.52 -4.77 6.55
CA LEU A 44 -17.16 -5.25 6.84
C LEU A 44 -16.27 -5.57 5.63
N HIS A 45 -14.95 -5.39 5.81
CA HIS A 45 -13.91 -6.10 5.02
C HIS A 45 -13.00 -6.95 5.94
N HIS A 46 -12.82 -8.22 5.57
CA HIS A 46 -11.85 -9.16 6.15
C HIS A 46 -10.66 -9.36 5.20
N GLN A 47 -9.48 -9.57 5.79
CA GLN A 47 -8.19 -9.84 5.17
C GLN A 47 -8.15 -11.18 4.43
N LEU A 48 -7.38 -11.27 3.34
CA LEU A 48 -7.08 -12.52 2.65
C LEU A 48 -5.72 -13.08 3.07
N VAL A 49 -5.69 -14.41 3.22
CA VAL A 49 -4.63 -15.25 3.75
C VAL A 49 -3.54 -15.47 2.70
N VAL A 50 -2.28 -15.40 3.12
CA VAL A 50 -1.10 -15.79 2.33
C VAL A 50 -1.08 -17.32 2.23
N GLY A 51 -1.17 -17.85 1.01
CA GLY A 51 -0.93 -19.26 0.71
C GLY A 51 0.36 -19.43 -0.07
N TRP A 52 1.21 -20.37 0.35
CA TRP A 52 2.36 -20.81 -0.43
C TRP A 52 1.86 -21.75 -1.54
N MET A 53 2.01 -21.37 -2.79
CA MET A 53 1.96 -22.31 -3.92
C MET A 53 3.28 -22.15 -4.69
N ASP A 54 4.09 -23.21 -4.65
CA ASP A 54 5.20 -23.50 -5.55
C ASP A 54 6.09 -22.32 -5.97
N GLY A 55 6.75 -21.70 -5.00
CA GLY A 55 7.87 -20.78 -5.27
C GLY A 55 7.50 -19.36 -5.74
N ALA A 56 6.21 -18.98 -5.73
CA ALA A 56 5.76 -17.62 -6.01
C ALA A 56 5.18 -16.94 -4.76
N VAL A 57 5.56 -15.68 -4.49
CA VAL A 57 4.86 -14.83 -3.53
C VAL A 57 3.69 -14.18 -4.27
N ALA A 58 2.54 -14.85 -4.28
CA ALA A 58 1.31 -14.26 -4.82
C ALA A 58 0.66 -13.37 -3.75
N GLN A 59 0.77 -12.05 -3.90
CA GLN A 59 -0.07 -11.11 -3.15
C GLN A 59 -1.32 -10.81 -3.97
N ALA A 60 -2.37 -11.62 -3.81
CA ALA A 60 -3.68 -11.33 -4.36
C ALA A 60 -4.37 -10.26 -3.48
N LEU A 61 -4.31 -9.00 -3.88
CA LEU A 61 -5.08 -7.94 -3.23
C LEU A 61 -6.55 -8.00 -3.70
N GLN A 62 -7.32 -8.95 -3.17
CA GLN A 62 -8.75 -9.02 -3.46
C GLN A 62 -9.48 -7.99 -2.59
N MET A 63 -9.66 -6.77 -3.11
CA MET A 63 -10.74 -5.91 -2.62
C MET A 63 -12.05 -6.62 -2.96
N LYS A 64 -12.66 -7.29 -1.97
CA LYS A 64 -14.02 -7.84 -2.12
C LYS A 64 -14.93 -6.71 -2.61
N ALA A 65 -15.42 -6.87 -3.84
CA ALA A 65 -16.28 -5.98 -4.64
C ALA A 65 -15.61 -5.10 -5.74
N VAL A 66 -14.60 -5.60 -6.46
CA VAL A 66 -14.47 -5.27 -7.90
C VAL A 66 -14.33 -6.59 -8.68
N PRO A 67 -15.41 -7.18 -9.22
CA PRO A 67 -15.38 -8.50 -9.85
C PRO A 67 -14.65 -8.55 -11.21
N TYR A 68 -13.73 -7.62 -11.50
CA TYR A 68 -13.27 -7.39 -12.88
C TYR A 68 -11.77 -7.62 -13.15
N PHE A 69 -10.86 -7.57 -12.15
CA PHE A 69 -9.40 -7.79 -12.37
C PHE A 69 -8.60 -7.91 -11.04
N TYR A 70 -7.33 -8.32 -11.11
CA TYR A 70 -6.36 -8.24 -10.01
C TYR A 70 -4.93 -8.00 -10.53
N ALA A 71 -3.99 -7.66 -9.63
CA ALA A 71 -2.57 -7.57 -9.95
C ALA A 71 -1.76 -8.51 -9.05
N ALA A 72 -0.69 -9.09 -9.60
CA ALA A 72 0.21 -9.97 -8.85
C ALA A 72 1.63 -9.88 -9.41
N THR A 73 2.61 -9.92 -8.51
CA THR A 73 4.03 -10.00 -8.90
C THR A 73 4.46 -11.44 -9.08
N MET A 74 5.03 -11.75 -10.24
CA MET A 74 5.38 -13.11 -10.66
C MET A 74 6.77 -13.12 -11.34
N PRO A 75 7.87 -12.96 -10.57
CA PRO A 75 9.24 -12.85 -11.10
C PRO A 75 9.67 -13.98 -12.03
N VAL A 76 9.24 -15.22 -11.73
CA VAL A 76 9.58 -16.42 -12.52
C VAL A 76 9.07 -16.34 -13.96
N TYR A 77 8.03 -15.54 -14.21
CA TYR A 77 7.41 -15.37 -15.52
C TYR A 77 7.84 -14.08 -16.22
N SER A 78 8.75 -13.30 -15.64
CA SER A 78 9.28 -12.08 -16.24
C SER A 78 10.74 -12.25 -16.65
N SER A 79 11.09 -11.72 -17.82
CA SER A 79 12.48 -11.63 -18.28
C SER A 79 13.25 -10.48 -17.63
N VAL A 80 12.56 -9.56 -16.94
CA VAL A 80 13.15 -8.40 -16.26
C VAL A 80 12.63 -8.32 -14.82
N LEU A 81 13.50 -8.64 -13.85
CA LEU A 81 13.14 -8.73 -12.43
C LEU A 81 12.47 -7.46 -11.86
N ALA A 82 12.83 -6.28 -12.37
CA ALA A 82 12.23 -5.02 -11.93
C ALA A 82 10.80 -4.80 -12.42
N TYR A 83 10.39 -5.49 -13.49
CA TYR A 83 9.09 -5.36 -14.14
C TYR A 83 8.41 -6.72 -14.17
N SER A 84 8.14 -7.25 -12.98
CA SER A 84 7.58 -8.59 -12.82
C SER A 84 6.13 -8.62 -12.33
N THR A 85 5.48 -7.46 -12.24
CA THR A 85 4.05 -7.39 -11.92
C THR A 85 3.20 -7.56 -13.17
N PHE A 86 2.14 -8.34 -13.03
CA PHE A 86 1.14 -8.59 -14.05
C PHE A 86 -0.24 -8.17 -13.53
N VAL A 87 -1.06 -7.61 -14.42
CA VAL A 87 -2.48 -7.33 -14.22
C VAL A 87 -3.27 -8.37 -14.98
N PHE A 88 -4.19 -9.04 -14.30
CA PHE A 88 -5.02 -10.10 -14.83
C PHE A 88 -6.48 -9.66 -14.87
N ASP A 89 -7.17 -9.96 -15.96
CA ASP A 89 -8.60 -9.71 -16.10
C ASP A 89 -9.46 -10.71 -15.30
N GLN A 90 -10.78 -10.55 -15.37
CA GLN A 90 -11.76 -11.43 -14.73
C GLN A 90 -11.70 -12.90 -15.19
N ASN A 91 -11.10 -13.17 -16.35
CA ASN A 91 -10.92 -14.52 -16.89
C ASN A 91 -9.53 -15.09 -16.54
N HIS A 92 -8.77 -14.43 -15.67
CA HIS A 92 -7.40 -14.78 -15.28
C HIS A 92 -6.39 -14.75 -16.44
N ASN A 93 -6.72 -14.08 -17.55
CA ASN A 93 -5.75 -13.80 -18.60
C ASN A 93 -4.99 -12.53 -18.27
N VAL A 94 -3.75 -12.41 -18.76
CA VAL A 94 -3.03 -11.14 -18.66
C VAL A 94 -3.82 -10.08 -19.41
N MET A 95 -4.22 -9.02 -18.69
CA MET A 95 -4.96 -7.88 -19.22
C MET A 95 -4.16 -7.24 -20.37
N LEU A 96 -4.83 -6.58 -21.31
CA LEU A 96 -4.13 -5.86 -22.37
C LEU A 96 -3.14 -4.85 -21.78
N ASN A 97 -1.87 -4.93 -22.19
CA ASN A 97 -0.73 -4.18 -21.61
C ASN A 97 -0.53 -4.40 -20.10
N GLY A 98 -1.13 -5.44 -19.52
CA GLY A 98 -1.06 -5.80 -18.11
C GLY A 98 0.26 -6.43 -17.69
N ASP A 99 1.15 -6.73 -18.63
CA ASP A 99 2.50 -7.25 -18.37
C ASP A 99 3.50 -6.14 -17.99
N SER A 100 4.69 -6.53 -17.54
CA SER A 100 5.84 -5.62 -17.36
C SER A 100 5.55 -4.41 -16.44
N ILE A 101 4.67 -4.57 -15.45
CA ILE A 101 4.44 -3.56 -14.42
C ILE A 101 5.58 -3.63 -13.41
N PHE A 102 6.02 -2.48 -12.92
CA PHE A 102 7.07 -2.40 -11.92
C PHE A 102 6.66 -3.13 -10.64
N GLY A 103 7.54 -3.98 -10.14
CA GLY A 103 7.38 -4.78 -8.93
C GLY A 103 8.39 -5.92 -8.89
N GLN A 104 8.85 -6.27 -7.70
CA GLN A 104 10.02 -7.15 -7.50
C GLN A 104 9.71 -8.32 -6.53
N ALA A 105 8.44 -8.52 -6.19
CA ALA A 105 7.91 -9.52 -5.28
C ALA A 105 8.36 -9.32 -3.82
N TRP A 106 8.43 -8.06 -3.38
CA TRP A 106 8.61 -7.70 -1.98
C TRP A 106 7.29 -7.73 -1.20
N TYR A 107 7.37 -7.50 0.12
CA TYR A 107 6.23 -7.59 1.00
C TYR A 107 5.35 -6.33 0.92
N GLN A 108 4.10 -6.50 0.46
CA GLN A 108 3.10 -5.43 0.40
C GLN A 108 3.57 -4.27 -0.46
N GLU A 109 3.92 -4.60 -1.70
CA GLU A 109 4.44 -3.64 -2.66
C GLU A 109 3.38 -3.07 -3.61
N LEU A 110 2.17 -3.65 -3.66
CA LEU A 110 1.10 -3.27 -4.58
C LEU A 110 -0.15 -2.76 -3.84
N VAL A 111 -0.75 -1.68 -4.35
CA VAL A 111 -2.05 -1.17 -3.88
C VAL A 111 -2.87 -0.71 -5.08
N ILE A 112 -4.13 -1.16 -5.14
CA ILE A 112 -5.09 -0.69 -6.15
C ILE A 112 -6.05 0.31 -5.49
N VAL A 113 -6.27 1.44 -6.15
CA VAL A 113 -7.16 2.51 -5.69
C VAL A 113 -8.12 2.91 -6.81
N PRO A 114 -9.44 2.93 -6.59
CA PRO A 114 -10.39 3.46 -7.56
C PRO A 114 -10.10 4.94 -7.87
N ASN A 115 -10.18 5.33 -9.14
CA ASN A 115 -10.04 6.72 -9.52
C ASN A 115 -11.26 7.54 -9.05
N PRO A 116 -11.10 8.56 -8.21
CA PRO A 116 -12.23 9.37 -7.74
C PRO A 116 -12.94 10.16 -8.86
N ALA A 117 -12.30 10.31 -10.03
CA ALA A 117 -12.90 10.99 -11.19
C ALA A 117 -13.84 10.09 -12.01
N ASN A 118 -13.65 8.77 -11.98
CA ASN A 118 -14.32 7.84 -12.88
C ASN A 118 -14.37 6.43 -12.26
N ASP A 119 -15.57 5.85 -12.22
CA ASP A 119 -15.85 4.53 -11.64
C ASP A 119 -15.21 3.35 -12.39
N SER A 120 -14.78 3.59 -13.63
CA SER A 120 -14.26 2.55 -14.52
C SER A 120 -12.73 2.54 -14.63
N THR A 121 -12.04 3.43 -13.90
CA THR A 121 -10.58 3.52 -13.93
C THR A 121 -9.97 3.37 -12.54
N TYR A 122 -8.77 2.81 -12.48
CA TYR A 122 -8.08 2.48 -11.23
C TYR A 122 -6.61 2.87 -11.34
N TYR A 123 -6.05 3.32 -10.21
CA TYR A 123 -4.62 3.44 -10.03
C TYR A 123 -4.09 2.13 -9.46
N LEU A 124 -3.04 1.59 -10.07
CA LEU A 124 -2.19 0.56 -9.49
C LEU A 124 -0.90 1.23 -9.03
N PHE A 125 -0.70 1.34 -7.73
CA PHE A 125 0.55 1.79 -7.13
C PHE A 125 1.45 0.58 -6.90
N SER A 126 2.72 0.74 -7.25
CA SER A 126 3.75 -0.26 -6.96
C SER A 126 5.01 0.39 -6.40
N ILE A 127 5.67 -0.28 -5.48
CA ILE A 127 6.93 0.19 -4.90
C ILE A 127 8.08 -0.79 -5.17
N GLY A 128 9.29 -0.24 -5.20
CA GLY A 128 10.54 -0.99 -5.27
C GLY A 128 11.34 -0.71 -4.00
N VAL A 129 11.74 -1.79 -3.34
CA VAL A 129 12.20 -1.74 -1.94
C VAL A 129 13.71 -1.95 -1.85
N ALA A 130 14.31 -2.65 -2.81
CA ALA A 130 15.73 -2.99 -2.79
C ALA A 130 16.38 -3.07 -4.18
N GLY A 131 17.70 -3.06 -4.19
CA GLY A 131 18.53 -3.12 -5.40
C GLY A 131 18.73 -1.75 -6.04
N SER A 132 19.03 -1.72 -7.33
CA SER A 132 19.23 -0.48 -8.10
C SER A 132 17.92 0.17 -8.57
N ASN A 133 16.79 -0.54 -8.45
CA ASN A 133 15.49 -0.09 -8.91
C ASN A 133 14.56 0.08 -7.71
N PHE A 134 14.43 1.31 -7.23
CA PHE A 134 13.54 1.66 -6.12
C PHE A 134 12.70 2.88 -6.47
N GLY A 135 11.64 3.11 -5.68
CA GLY A 135 10.73 4.22 -5.87
C GLY A 135 9.27 3.84 -5.72
N LEU A 136 8.41 4.83 -5.92
CA LEU A 136 6.97 4.67 -6.05
C LEU A 136 6.58 4.93 -7.50
N MET A 137 5.88 3.97 -8.10
CA MET A 137 5.32 4.05 -9.43
C MET A 137 3.80 4.00 -9.35
N TYR A 138 3.13 4.54 -10.36
CA TYR A 138 1.72 4.23 -10.62
C TYR A 138 1.50 3.83 -12.07
N SER A 139 0.46 3.03 -12.26
CA SER A 139 -0.12 2.71 -13.56
C SER A 139 -1.63 3.00 -13.52
N ILE A 140 -2.24 3.27 -14.66
CA ILE A 140 -3.68 3.48 -14.79
C ILE A 140 -4.29 2.32 -15.56
N ILE A 141 -5.33 1.72 -14.97
CA ILE A 141 -6.13 0.65 -15.53
C ILE A 141 -7.47 1.24 -15.93
N ASP A 142 -7.93 0.97 -17.15
CA ASP A 142 -9.26 1.35 -17.64
C ASP A 142 -10.05 0.09 -18.02
N MET A 143 -11.12 -0.19 -17.28
CA MET A 143 -11.92 -1.41 -17.44
C MET A 143 -12.90 -1.36 -18.62
N ARG A 144 -13.07 -0.19 -19.27
CA ARG A 144 -13.91 -0.06 -20.48
C ARG A 144 -13.21 -0.59 -21.73
N MET A 145 -11.90 -0.74 -21.65
CA MET A 145 -11.07 -1.18 -22.77
C MET A 145 -11.22 -2.68 -23.03
N ASN A 146 -10.71 -3.12 -24.19
CA ASN A 146 -10.66 -4.53 -24.58
C ASN A 146 -12.01 -5.25 -24.43
N GLY A 147 -13.11 -4.62 -24.86
CA GLY A 147 -14.45 -5.22 -24.79
C GLY A 147 -14.96 -5.48 -23.36
N GLY A 148 -14.44 -4.77 -22.36
CA GLY A 148 -14.80 -4.96 -20.94
C GLY A 148 -13.82 -5.83 -20.16
N PHE A 149 -12.77 -6.36 -20.79
CA PHE A 149 -11.68 -7.08 -20.10
C PHE A 149 -10.58 -6.15 -19.55
N GLY A 150 -10.66 -4.86 -19.87
CA GLY A 150 -9.76 -3.83 -19.38
C GLY A 150 -8.41 -3.76 -20.11
N ALA A 151 -7.71 -2.66 -19.87
CA ALA A 151 -6.35 -2.44 -20.34
C ALA A 151 -5.58 -1.54 -19.37
N VAL A 152 -4.26 -1.76 -19.26
CA VAL A 152 -3.36 -0.77 -18.68
C VAL A 152 -3.09 0.31 -19.72
N THR A 153 -3.54 1.53 -19.45
CA THR A 153 -3.48 2.68 -20.38
C THR A 153 -2.31 3.60 -20.10
N VAL A 154 -1.84 3.65 -18.85
CA VAL A 154 -0.62 4.34 -18.43
C VAL A 154 0.17 3.39 -17.56
N LYS A 155 1.48 3.29 -17.78
CA LYS A 155 2.32 2.26 -17.15
C LYS A 155 3.55 2.88 -16.49
N ASN A 156 3.86 2.47 -15.26
CA ASN A 156 5.12 2.73 -14.55
C ASN A 156 5.54 4.21 -14.48
N VAL A 157 4.61 5.13 -14.21
CA VAL A 157 4.92 6.54 -14.02
C VAL A 157 5.48 6.76 -12.61
N GLN A 158 6.69 7.31 -12.53
CA GLN A 158 7.39 7.51 -11.26
C GLN A 158 6.84 8.72 -10.48
N LEU A 159 6.47 8.48 -9.23
CA LEU A 159 6.08 9.50 -8.24
C LEU A 159 7.20 9.82 -7.27
N GLN A 160 7.98 8.81 -6.90
CA GLN A 160 9.14 8.95 -6.01
C GLN A 160 10.29 8.11 -6.51
N SER A 161 11.50 8.66 -6.35
CA SER A 161 12.75 8.03 -6.76
C SER A 161 13.59 7.52 -5.60
N PHE A 162 13.16 7.69 -4.34
CA PHE A 162 13.87 7.15 -3.19
C PHE A 162 13.31 5.79 -2.76
N ALA A 163 14.08 5.03 -1.99
CA ALA A 163 13.67 3.73 -1.46
C ALA A 163 12.53 3.85 -0.44
N ILE A 164 11.58 2.92 -0.49
CA ILE A 164 10.36 2.91 0.32
C ILE A 164 10.35 1.63 1.17
N VAL A 165 9.89 1.76 2.41
CA VAL A 165 9.71 0.63 3.33
C VAL A 165 8.59 -0.27 2.82
N ASP A 166 8.76 -1.58 2.95
CA ASP A 166 7.69 -2.56 2.71
C ASP A 166 6.41 -2.21 3.50
N GLY A 167 5.26 -2.22 2.84
CA GLY A 167 3.98 -1.92 3.48
C GLY A 167 3.31 -0.62 3.07
N ILE A 168 3.37 -0.26 1.78
CA ILE A 168 2.50 0.78 1.22
C ILE A 168 1.03 0.38 1.41
N ASN A 169 0.16 1.34 1.73
CA ASN A 169 -1.26 1.09 1.90
C ASN A 169 -2.09 2.31 1.55
N ALA A 170 -3.39 2.11 1.27
CA ALA A 170 -4.33 3.19 1.01
C ALA A 170 -5.60 3.06 1.85
N ILE A 171 -6.25 4.20 2.10
CA ILE A 171 -7.52 4.28 2.83
C ILE A 171 -8.38 5.39 2.24
N LYS A 172 -9.70 5.19 2.25
CA LYS A 172 -10.65 6.21 1.79
C LYS A 172 -10.57 7.46 2.67
N HIS A 173 -10.56 8.62 2.06
CA HIS A 173 -10.64 9.91 2.75
C HIS A 173 -12.01 10.03 3.45
N GLY A 174 -12.07 10.73 4.59
CA GLY A 174 -13.30 10.97 5.34
C GLY A 174 -14.38 11.80 4.61
N ASN A 175 -14.10 12.25 3.39
CA ASN A 175 -15.11 12.89 2.54
C ASN A 175 -15.89 11.85 1.71
N GLY A 176 -15.55 10.56 1.82
CA GLY A 176 -16.24 9.46 1.17
C GLY A 176 -15.92 9.29 -0.32
N ARG A 177 -15.02 10.09 -0.89
CA ARG A 177 -14.70 10.10 -2.33
C ARG A 177 -13.22 9.91 -2.61
N ASP A 178 -12.38 10.71 -1.97
CA ASP A 178 -10.94 10.76 -2.22
C ASP A 178 -10.24 9.62 -1.49
N TRP A 179 -8.95 9.41 -1.78
CA TRP A 179 -8.15 8.37 -1.14
C TRP A 179 -6.82 8.91 -0.64
N TRP A 180 -6.39 8.43 0.51
CA TRP A 180 -5.03 8.58 1.00
C TRP A 180 -4.21 7.37 0.58
N LEU A 181 -3.06 7.60 -0.03
CA LEU A 181 -2.00 6.61 -0.19
C LEU A 181 -0.88 6.96 0.79
N ILE A 182 -0.51 6.02 1.64
CA ILE A 182 0.43 6.24 2.75
C ILE A 182 1.54 5.21 2.66
N PHE A 183 2.77 5.68 2.82
CA PHE A 183 3.98 4.86 2.84
C PHE A 183 5.05 5.54 3.68
N ARG A 184 6.14 4.83 3.92
CA ARG A 184 7.27 5.34 4.70
C ARG A 184 8.54 5.31 3.87
N LYS A 185 9.37 6.34 3.98
CA LYS A 185 10.68 6.37 3.35
C LYS A 185 11.63 5.38 4.04
N SER A 186 12.32 4.57 3.23
CA SER A 186 13.38 3.66 3.69
C SER A 186 14.60 4.45 4.15
N ASP A 187 15.38 3.88 5.07
CA ASP A 187 16.68 4.44 5.43
C ASP A 187 17.77 4.16 4.39
N PHE A 188 17.58 3.20 3.48
CA PHE A 188 18.50 2.88 2.39
C PHE A 188 18.61 4.02 1.36
N PRO A 189 19.79 4.26 0.76
CA PRO A 189 21.09 3.65 1.05
C PRO A 189 21.87 4.37 2.16
N THR A 190 21.29 5.42 2.74
CA THR A 190 21.97 6.27 3.73
C THR A 190 22.10 5.63 5.11
N PHE A 191 21.29 4.59 5.36
CA PHE A 191 21.09 3.91 6.63
C PHE A 191 20.86 4.88 7.81
N THR A 192 20.22 6.03 7.54
CA THR A 192 19.89 7.03 8.55
C THR A 192 18.46 6.82 9.04
N SER A 193 18.30 6.62 10.35
CA SER A 193 16.99 6.48 10.98
C SER A 193 16.09 7.66 10.59
N ASN A 194 14.86 7.37 10.21
CA ASN A 194 13.81 8.36 10.02
C ASN A 194 12.55 7.93 10.76
N ASN A 195 11.51 8.74 10.77
CA ASN A 195 10.16 8.38 11.20
C ASN A 195 9.11 9.03 10.28
N ASP A 196 9.49 9.24 9.01
CA ASP A 196 8.76 10.06 8.06
C ASP A 196 7.73 9.24 7.29
N PHE A 197 6.47 9.56 7.52
CA PHE A 197 5.34 9.05 6.75
C PHE A 197 5.00 10.04 5.63
N TYR A 198 4.94 9.51 4.42
CA TYR A 198 4.55 10.23 3.22
C TYR A 198 3.10 9.90 2.91
N SER A 199 2.36 10.90 2.45
CA SER A 199 0.97 10.73 2.04
C SER A 199 0.69 11.45 0.73
N TYR A 200 0.05 10.77 -0.20
CA TYR A 200 -0.57 11.36 -1.38
C TYR A 200 -2.08 11.41 -1.18
N LEU A 201 -2.70 12.52 -1.59
CA LEU A 201 -4.14 12.60 -1.75
C LEU A 201 -4.49 12.32 -3.22
N ILE A 202 -5.35 11.34 -3.46
CA ILE A 202 -5.89 11.02 -4.78
C ILE A 202 -7.29 11.62 -4.85
N THR A 203 -7.50 12.51 -5.81
CA THR A 203 -8.75 13.26 -6.00
C THR A 203 -9.24 13.12 -7.45
N PRO A 204 -10.41 13.67 -7.81
CA PRO A 204 -10.83 13.72 -9.21
C PRO A 204 -9.87 14.48 -10.14
N ASN A 205 -9.04 15.36 -9.57
CA ASN A 205 -7.99 16.08 -10.32
C ASN A 205 -6.68 15.29 -10.42
N GLY A 206 -6.68 14.01 -10.03
CA GLY A 206 -5.52 13.13 -10.01
C GLY A 206 -4.77 13.11 -8.67
N ILE A 207 -3.53 12.61 -8.73
CA ILE A 207 -2.62 12.46 -7.59
C ILE A 207 -2.05 13.85 -7.24
N GLN A 208 -2.35 14.34 -6.05
CA GLN A 208 -1.90 15.67 -5.58
C GLN A 208 -0.46 15.63 -5.06
N ASN A 209 0.13 16.77 -4.69
CA ASN A 209 1.45 16.77 -4.06
C ASN A 209 1.44 16.00 -2.73
N PHE A 210 2.55 15.34 -2.43
CA PHE A 210 2.68 14.60 -1.18
C PHE A 210 2.85 15.54 0.01
N SER A 211 2.44 15.07 1.19
CA SER A 211 2.78 15.68 2.47
C SER A 211 3.58 14.70 3.34
N VAL A 212 4.44 15.24 4.20
CA VAL A 212 5.32 14.46 5.09
C VAL A 212 4.96 14.75 6.54
N GLN A 213 4.89 13.70 7.36
CA GLN A 213 4.72 13.80 8.81
C GLN A 213 5.69 12.86 9.51
N SER A 214 6.47 13.40 10.44
CA SER A 214 7.36 12.63 11.30
C SER A 214 6.57 12.10 12.51
N ILE A 215 6.35 10.79 12.58
CA ILE A 215 5.44 10.17 13.56
C ILE A 215 6.15 9.03 14.30
N GLY A 216 6.12 9.06 15.63
CA GLY A 216 6.66 7.99 16.49
C GLY A 216 8.18 8.05 16.63
N GLU A 217 8.78 6.95 17.05
CA GLU A 217 10.23 6.86 17.25
C GLU A 217 10.99 6.71 15.92
N GLN A 218 12.22 7.23 15.91
CA GLN A 218 13.17 7.01 14.82
C GLN A 218 13.43 5.51 14.65
N ASN A 219 13.36 5.00 13.42
CA ASN A 219 13.59 3.59 13.12
C ASN A 219 14.37 3.41 11.81
N ARG A 220 15.15 2.33 11.74
CA ARG A 220 16.00 1.91 10.60
C ARG A 220 15.45 0.68 9.88
N THR A 221 14.33 0.13 10.34
CA THR A 221 13.75 -1.05 9.70
C THR A 221 13.17 -0.71 8.34
N ASN A 222 13.49 -1.54 7.36
CA ASN A 222 12.88 -1.51 6.03
C ASN A 222 11.71 -2.50 5.92
N ALA A 223 11.32 -3.14 7.03
CA ALA A 223 10.20 -4.06 7.10
C ALA A 223 9.12 -3.52 8.05
N GLY A 224 7.93 -3.27 7.50
CA GLY A 224 6.79 -2.82 8.28
C GLY A 224 5.45 -3.21 7.66
N ASN A 225 4.39 -2.86 8.38
CA ASN A 225 3.03 -3.03 7.88
C ASN A 225 2.16 -1.87 8.34
N ILE A 226 1.50 -1.20 7.39
CA ILE A 226 0.47 -0.20 7.69
C ILE A 226 -0.89 -0.91 7.72
N LYS A 227 -1.64 -0.77 8.81
CA LYS A 227 -3.06 -1.18 8.89
C LYS A 227 -3.91 -0.03 9.38
N PHE A 228 -5.14 0.04 8.88
CA PHE A 228 -6.14 1.00 9.35
C PHE A 228 -7.17 0.31 10.24
N SER A 229 -7.75 1.07 11.19
CA SER A 229 -8.95 0.64 11.89
C SER A 229 -10.09 0.44 10.90
N ARG A 230 -11.09 -0.35 11.30
CA ARG A 230 -12.28 -0.60 10.47
C ARG A 230 -12.97 0.68 9.99
N ASN A 231 -13.02 1.70 10.86
CA ASN A 231 -13.65 2.98 10.55
C ASN A 231 -12.71 3.98 9.85
N GLY A 232 -11.44 3.61 9.61
CA GLY A 232 -10.46 4.46 8.92
C GLY A 232 -9.96 5.67 9.72
N ASP A 233 -10.36 5.81 11.00
CA ASP A 233 -9.98 6.91 11.90
C ASP A 233 -8.64 6.69 12.62
N LYS A 234 -8.08 5.48 12.53
CA LYS A 234 -6.80 5.14 13.16
C LYS A 234 -5.93 4.38 12.18
N MET A 235 -4.63 4.63 12.27
CA MET A 235 -3.61 3.89 11.54
C MET A 235 -2.65 3.28 12.54
N ILE A 236 -2.24 2.03 12.30
CA ILE A 236 -1.10 1.43 12.97
C ILE A 236 0.03 1.19 11.98
N PHE A 237 1.25 1.44 12.43
CA PHE A 237 2.45 0.95 11.77
C PHE A 237 3.10 -0.08 12.69
N ALA A 238 3.11 -1.34 12.24
CA ALA A 238 3.74 -2.44 12.94
C ALA A 238 5.13 -2.68 12.36
N VAL A 239 6.12 -2.74 13.23
CA VAL A 239 7.53 -2.96 12.87
C VAL A 239 8.00 -4.29 13.41
N PHE A 240 8.75 -5.02 12.59
CA PHE A 240 9.57 -6.13 13.07
C PHE A 240 10.91 -5.57 13.58
N LYS A 241 11.16 -5.72 14.88
CA LYS A 241 12.46 -5.41 15.50
C LYS A 241 13.11 -6.72 15.90
N MET A 242 14.21 -7.09 15.26
CA MET A 242 15.09 -8.13 15.77
C MET A 242 15.82 -7.55 16.99
N LEU A 243 15.67 -8.20 18.14
CA LEU A 243 16.35 -7.85 19.40
C LEU A 243 17.66 -8.63 19.53
#